data_AF-A0A418AJT3-F1
#
_entry.id   AF-A0A418AJT3-F1
#
_cell.length_a   1.000
_cell.length_b   1.000
_cell.length_c   1.000
_cell.angle_alpha   90.00
_cell.angle_beta   90.00
_cell.angle_gamma   90.00
#
_symmetry.space_group_name_H-M   'P 1'
#
loop_
_entity.id
_entity.type
_entity.pdbx_description
1 polymer ?
#
loop_
_entity_poly.entity_id
_entity_poly.type
_entity_poly.pdbx_seq_one_letter_code
_entity_poly.pdbx_strand_id
1 'polypeptide(L)'
;MDGRAQEEMNVELTERMKRLVVVPLSTDDLVIVPSKSVWVVYVDVMVFDTSGNLPDVVSMAIYAALRDTLLPSIKLSGDKDDQEQIIQVESDPASGRRLSLDDWPVCLTLSKVDKWFVMDATLEEEMCMTAQISVSIDRRGHVCGMQKNGVGALDLKEMQAMVDVASKVSPEVFQAMSNVFSDQDAQDLSRGHVAERSGFLA
;
A
#
# COMPACT_ATOMS: atom_id res chain seq x y z
N MET A 1 -21.43 1.65 -15.57
CA MET A 1 -20.86 0.33 -15.88
C MET A 1 -21.88 -0.74 -15.51
N ASP A 2 -21.98 -1.82 -16.27
CA ASP A 2 -22.77 -2.99 -15.88
C ASP A 2 -22.14 -3.62 -14.62
N GLY A 3 -22.95 -4.19 -13.72
CA GLY A 3 -22.47 -4.73 -12.44
C GLY A 3 -21.41 -5.82 -12.61
N ARG A 4 -21.49 -6.58 -13.72
CA ARG A 4 -20.48 -7.61 -14.07
C ARG A 4 -19.12 -7.02 -14.41
N ALA A 5 -19.09 -5.90 -15.14
CA ALA A 5 -17.83 -5.24 -15.51
C ALA A 5 -17.11 -4.69 -14.27
N GLN A 6 -17.88 -4.22 -13.26
CA GLN A 6 -17.31 -3.81 -11.99
C GLN A 6 -16.74 -4.99 -11.19
N GLU A 7 -17.43 -6.13 -11.20
CA GLU A 7 -16.96 -7.35 -10.52
C GLU A 7 -15.65 -7.86 -11.15
N GLU A 8 -15.56 -7.93 -12.48
CA GLU A 8 -14.34 -8.32 -13.19
C GLU A 8 -13.17 -7.38 -12.87
N MET A 9 -13.40 -6.06 -12.91
CA MET A 9 -12.39 -5.06 -12.57
C MET A 9 -11.94 -5.19 -11.11
N ASN A 10 -12.86 -5.46 -10.18
CA ASN A 10 -12.51 -5.67 -8.77
C ASN A 10 -11.65 -6.91 -8.57
N VAL A 11 -11.96 -8.01 -9.25
CA VAL A 11 -11.15 -9.23 -9.19
C VAL A 11 -9.76 -8.98 -9.77
N GLU A 12 -9.67 -8.33 -10.93
CA GLU A 12 -8.40 -8.02 -11.57
C GLU A 12 -7.53 -7.12 -10.68
N LEU A 13 -8.10 -6.03 -10.16
CA LEU A 13 -7.39 -5.09 -9.30
C LEU A 13 -6.95 -5.76 -8.01
N THR A 14 -7.80 -6.56 -7.37
CA THR A 14 -7.47 -7.28 -6.14
C THR A 14 -6.28 -8.22 -6.37
N GLU A 15 -6.32 -9.02 -7.42
CA GLU A 15 -5.22 -9.95 -7.74
C GLU A 15 -3.94 -9.21 -8.17
N ARG A 16 -4.08 -8.05 -8.83
CA ARG A 16 -2.96 -7.17 -9.17
C ARG A 16 -2.30 -6.61 -7.91
N MET A 17 -3.07 -6.07 -6.98
CA MET A 17 -2.54 -5.52 -5.73
C MET A 17 -1.93 -6.61 -4.84
N LYS A 18 -2.52 -7.80 -4.78
CA LYS A 18 -1.91 -8.95 -4.09
C LYS A 18 -0.51 -9.29 -4.60
N ARG A 19 -0.28 -9.22 -5.92
CA ARG A 19 1.04 -9.50 -6.50
C ARG A 19 2.04 -8.35 -6.33
N LEU A 20 1.55 -7.11 -6.25
CA LEU A 20 2.40 -5.93 -6.23
C LEU A 20 2.77 -5.49 -4.81
N VAL A 21 1.80 -5.37 -3.91
CA VAL A 21 1.98 -4.70 -2.61
C VAL A 21 1.83 -5.60 -1.41
N VAL A 22 1.26 -6.80 -1.55
CA VAL A 22 1.17 -7.74 -0.41
C VAL A 22 2.51 -8.43 -0.22
N VAL A 23 3.42 -7.70 0.41
CA VAL A 23 4.68 -8.22 0.92
C VAL A 23 4.51 -8.70 2.36
N PRO A 24 5.36 -9.62 2.84
CA PRO A 24 5.37 -9.97 4.26
C PRO A 24 5.66 -8.71 5.10
N LEU A 25 4.69 -8.30 5.92
CA LEU A 25 4.98 -7.40 7.04
C LEU A 25 5.99 -8.08 7.96
N SER A 26 6.81 -7.30 8.66
CA SER A 26 7.67 -7.81 9.73
C SER A 26 6.83 -8.68 10.67
N THR A 27 7.04 -10.00 10.63
CA THR A 27 6.20 -10.96 11.35
C THR A 27 6.30 -10.76 12.84
N ASP A 28 7.46 -10.30 13.33
CA ASP A 28 7.75 -10.10 14.75
C ASP A 28 6.84 -9.04 15.37
N ASP A 29 6.38 -8.08 14.57
CA ASP A 29 5.42 -7.09 15.02
C ASP A 29 4.05 -7.76 15.29
N LEU A 30 3.59 -8.63 14.41
CA LEU A 30 2.22 -9.15 14.48
C LEU A 30 2.06 -10.31 15.49
N VAL A 31 3.15 -10.90 16.01
CA VAL A 31 3.05 -12.00 16.98
C VAL A 31 2.56 -11.51 18.34
N ILE A 32 1.49 -12.13 18.85
CA ILE A 32 0.99 -11.91 20.23
C ILE A 32 1.59 -12.99 21.14
N VAL A 33 1.37 -14.25 20.78
CA VAL A 33 1.95 -15.42 21.44
C VAL A 33 2.51 -16.35 20.36
N PRO A 34 3.82 -16.63 20.37
CA PRO A 34 4.44 -17.51 19.37
C PRO A 34 3.69 -18.82 19.21
N SER A 35 3.42 -19.21 17.96
CA SER A 35 2.73 -20.45 17.61
C SER A 35 1.30 -20.60 18.16
N LYS A 36 0.71 -19.57 18.78
CA LYS A 36 -0.67 -19.61 19.30
C LYS A 36 -1.55 -18.48 18.76
N SER A 37 -1.06 -17.24 18.75
CA SER A 37 -1.88 -16.08 18.40
C SER A 37 -1.06 -15.00 17.72
N VAL A 38 -1.61 -14.45 16.64
CA VAL A 38 -1.04 -13.36 15.86
C VAL A 38 -2.13 -12.39 15.45
N TRP A 39 -1.76 -11.15 15.20
CA TRP A 39 -2.60 -10.17 14.53
C TRP A 39 -2.75 -10.52 13.05
N VAL A 40 -3.97 -10.36 12.54
CA VAL A 40 -4.26 -10.40 11.10
C VAL A 40 -4.82 -9.04 10.72
N VAL A 41 -4.14 -8.37 9.78
CA VAL A 41 -4.56 -7.06 9.29
C VAL A 41 -5.32 -7.27 7.98
N TYR A 42 -6.59 -6.91 7.98
CA TYR A 42 -7.42 -6.86 6.77
C TYR A 42 -7.43 -5.44 6.23
N VAL A 43 -7.22 -5.29 4.93
CA VAL A 43 -7.21 -3.99 4.26
C VAL A 43 -8.32 -3.99 3.22
N ASP A 44 -9.30 -3.11 3.43
CA ASP A 44 -10.40 -2.89 2.50
C ASP A 44 -10.18 -1.56 1.77
N VAL A 45 -10.24 -1.62 0.44
CA VAL A 45 -10.08 -0.43 -0.42
C VAL A 45 -11.40 -0.15 -1.10
N MET A 46 -11.87 1.09 -0.97
CA MET A 46 -13.05 1.60 -1.66
C MET A 46 -12.66 2.72 -2.61
N VAL A 47 -12.90 2.51 -3.90
CA VAL A 47 -12.65 3.51 -4.95
C VAL A 47 -13.94 4.29 -5.18
N PHE A 48 -13.91 5.59 -4.89
CA PHE A 48 -15.06 6.48 -5.11
C PHE A 48 -15.13 7.01 -6.53
N ASP A 49 -13.98 7.42 -7.06
CA ASP A 49 -13.82 7.93 -8.41
C ASP A 49 -12.40 7.62 -8.91
N THR A 50 -12.20 7.63 -10.22
CA THR A 50 -10.90 7.40 -10.83
C THR A 50 -10.75 8.19 -12.13
N SER A 51 -9.61 8.86 -12.27
CA SER A 51 -9.20 9.59 -13.47
C SER A 51 -7.99 8.95 -14.17
N GLY A 52 -7.72 7.67 -13.90
CA GLY A 52 -6.52 6.95 -14.35
C GLY A 52 -5.60 6.56 -13.19
N ASN A 53 -4.56 5.78 -13.51
CA ASN A 53 -3.46 5.37 -12.62
C ASN A 53 -3.90 4.73 -11.27
N LEU A 54 -5.01 3.99 -11.30
CA LEU A 54 -5.62 3.43 -10.10
C LEU A 54 -4.68 2.55 -9.23
N PRO A 55 -3.82 1.66 -9.77
CA PRO A 55 -2.95 0.81 -8.96
C PRO A 55 -1.99 1.59 -8.06
N ASP A 56 -1.44 2.70 -8.56
CA ASP A 56 -0.50 3.54 -7.83
C ASP A 56 -1.23 4.23 -6.67
N VAL A 57 -2.38 4.84 -6.95
CA VAL A 57 -3.24 5.48 -5.95
C VAL A 57 -3.65 4.49 -4.86
N VAL A 58 -4.09 3.29 -5.23
CA VAL A 58 -4.47 2.23 -4.28
C VAL A 58 -3.27 1.80 -3.44
N SER A 59 -2.08 1.67 -4.02
CA SER A 59 -0.88 1.29 -3.26
C SER A 59 -0.50 2.33 -2.21
N MET A 60 -0.58 3.62 -2.57
CA MET A 60 -0.30 4.73 -1.65
C MET A 60 -1.36 4.83 -0.56
N ALA A 61 -2.63 4.61 -0.90
CA ALA A 61 -3.73 4.57 0.06
C ALA A 61 -3.55 3.43 1.08
N ILE A 62 -3.15 2.24 0.62
CA ILE A 62 -2.83 1.11 1.51
C ILE A 62 -1.63 1.46 2.41
N TYR A 63 -0.57 2.03 1.84
CA TYR A 63 0.61 2.47 2.61
C TYR A 63 0.20 3.45 3.72
N ALA A 64 -0.58 4.48 3.38
CA ALA A 64 -1.05 5.48 4.33
C ALA A 64 -1.93 4.87 5.43
N ALA A 65 -2.88 4.00 5.05
CA ALA A 65 -3.76 3.33 5.99
C ALA A 65 -2.99 2.45 6.99
N LEU A 66 -2.03 1.66 6.50
CA LEU A 66 -1.19 0.82 7.35
C LEU A 66 -0.29 1.64 8.28
N ARG A 67 0.22 2.79 7.80
CA ARG A 67 1.07 3.69 8.60
C ARG A 67 0.30 4.26 9.79
N ASP A 68 -0.94 4.62 9.54
CA ASP A 68 -1.82 5.23 10.53
C ASP A 68 -2.54 4.21 11.41
N THR A 69 -2.43 2.92 11.09
CA THR A 69 -3.00 1.83 11.90
C THR A 69 -2.26 1.72 13.24
N LEU A 70 -3.03 1.80 14.34
CA LEU A 70 -2.56 1.54 15.69
C LEU A 70 -3.01 0.16 16.13
N LEU A 71 -2.04 -0.73 16.39
CA LEU A 71 -2.31 -2.01 17.03
C LEU A 71 -2.57 -1.79 18.52
N PRO A 72 -3.68 -2.30 19.07
CA PRO A 72 -3.97 -2.18 20.50
C PRO A 72 -2.87 -2.77 21.37
N SER A 73 -2.56 -2.10 22.48
CA SER A 73 -1.64 -2.64 23.47
C SER A 73 -2.26 -3.84 24.19
N ILE A 74 -1.44 -4.84 24.45
CA ILE A 74 -1.85 -6.14 24.99
C ILE A 74 -0.99 -6.50 26.19
N LYS A 75 -1.64 -6.89 27.28
CA LYS A 75 -1.03 -7.46 28.48
C LYS A 75 -1.34 -8.94 28.55
N LEU A 76 -0.29 -9.75 28.71
CA LEU A 76 -0.43 -11.19 28.92
C LEU A 76 -0.43 -11.47 30.42
N SER A 77 -1.46 -12.16 30.91
CA SER A 77 -1.56 -12.63 32.30
C SER A 77 -1.57 -14.16 32.33
N GLY A 78 -0.74 -14.75 33.18
CA GLY A 78 -0.54 -16.20 33.28
C GLY A 78 0.95 -16.58 33.32
N ASP A 79 1.26 -17.85 33.58
CA ASP A 79 2.63 -18.34 33.52
C ASP A 79 3.11 -18.45 32.06
N LYS A 80 4.42 -18.28 31.81
CA LYS A 80 4.98 -18.29 30.45
C LYS A 80 4.92 -19.68 29.80
N ASP A 81 4.90 -20.73 30.62
CA ASP A 81 4.89 -22.13 30.20
C ASP A 81 3.48 -22.74 30.15
N ASP A 82 2.45 -21.98 30.53
CA ASP A 82 1.08 -22.51 30.58
C ASP A 82 0.40 -22.48 29.19
N GLN A 83 -0.52 -23.42 28.97
CA GLN A 83 -1.21 -23.52 27.68
C GLN A 83 -2.21 -22.37 27.48
N GLU A 84 -2.79 -21.84 28.55
CA GLU A 84 -3.81 -20.80 28.52
C GLU A 84 -3.28 -19.47 29.06
N GLN A 85 -2.73 -18.64 28.17
CA GLN A 85 -2.43 -17.24 28.50
C GLN A 85 -3.67 -16.38 28.25
N ILE A 86 -4.02 -15.53 29.22
CA ILE A 86 -5.12 -14.58 29.08
C ILE A 86 -4.58 -13.32 28.41
N ILE A 87 -5.11 -13.01 27.23
CA ILE A 87 -4.83 -11.78 26.49
C ILE A 87 -5.78 -10.69 27.00
N GLN A 88 -5.23 -9.68 27.67
CA GLN A 88 -5.96 -8.49 28.08
C GLN A 88 -5.60 -7.34 27.13
N VAL A 89 -6.60 -6.78 26.45
CA VAL A 89 -6.43 -5.63 25.57
C VAL A 89 -6.60 -4.36 26.39
N GLU A 90 -5.67 -3.40 26.25
CA GLU A 90 -5.78 -2.08 26.86
C GLU A 90 -6.98 -1.31 26.27
N SER A 91 -7.75 -0.68 27.15
CA SER A 91 -8.95 0.07 26.76
C SER A 91 -8.63 1.43 26.13
N ASP A 92 -7.42 1.96 26.35
CA ASP A 92 -6.99 3.24 25.81
C ASP A 92 -6.49 3.07 24.35
N PRO A 93 -7.22 3.60 23.34
CA PRO A 93 -6.82 3.49 21.95
C PRO A 93 -5.51 4.22 21.64
N ALA A 94 -5.16 5.26 22.42
CA ALA A 94 -3.94 6.03 22.22
C ALA A 94 -2.68 5.30 22.70
N SER A 95 -2.84 4.26 23.52
CA SER A 95 -1.73 3.42 24.02
C SER A 95 -1.21 2.41 22.98
N GLY A 96 -1.84 2.35 21.80
CA GLY A 96 -1.46 1.45 20.73
C GLY A 96 -0.11 1.79 20.10
N ARG A 97 0.41 0.86 19.31
CA ARG A 97 1.66 1.03 18.55
C ARG A 97 1.41 1.03 17.05
N ARG A 98 2.18 1.82 16.30
CA ARG A 98 2.13 1.82 14.83
C ARG A 98 2.83 0.59 14.25
N LEU A 99 2.41 0.19 13.04
CA LEU A 99 3.09 -0.82 12.24
C LEU A 99 4.41 -0.27 11.68
N SER A 100 5.44 -1.13 11.59
CA SER A 100 6.64 -0.80 10.82
C SER A 100 6.40 -1.09 9.34
N LEU A 101 6.72 -0.13 8.47
CA LEU A 101 6.51 -0.20 7.03
C LEU A 101 7.80 0.00 6.23
N ASP A 102 8.96 -0.24 6.83
CA ASP A 102 10.26 0.00 6.17
C ASP A 102 10.41 -0.76 4.84
N ASP A 103 9.84 -1.96 4.77
CA ASP A 103 9.88 -2.84 3.60
C ASP A 103 8.58 -2.81 2.77
N TRP A 104 7.59 -1.98 3.14
CA TRP A 104 6.33 -1.91 2.41
C TRP A 104 6.48 -1.10 1.11
N PRO A 105 6.20 -1.69 -0.07
CA PRO A 105 6.42 -1.01 -1.33
C PRO A 105 5.25 -0.12 -1.74
N VAL A 106 5.54 0.81 -2.65
CA VAL A 106 4.52 1.53 -3.42
C VAL A 106 4.59 1.13 -4.88
N CYS A 107 3.44 1.12 -5.54
CA CYS A 107 3.32 0.80 -6.96
C CYS A 107 3.55 2.06 -7.77
N LEU A 108 4.33 1.93 -8.84
CA LEU A 108 4.52 2.92 -9.89
C LEU A 108 4.20 2.27 -11.24
N THR A 109 3.33 2.92 -12.00
CA THR A 109 2.78 2.37 -13.23
C THR A 109 3.19 3.22 -14.44
N LEU A 110 3.70 2.53 -15.46
CA LEU A 110 4.09 3.13 -16.73
C LEU A 110 3.28 2.53 -17.88
N SER A 111 2.64 3.40 -18.66
CA SER A 111 1.76 3.06 -19.78
C SER A 111 2.45 3.34 -21.11
N LYS A 112 2.52 2.35 -21.99
CA LYS A 112 3.10 2.47 -23.33
C LYS A 112 2.07 2.98 -24.33
N VAL A 113 2.31 4.16 -24.87
CA VAL A 113 1.53 4.81 -25.94
C VAL A 113 2.41 4.89 -27.18
N ASP A 114 2.12 4.02 -28.16
CA ASP A 114 2.95 3.83 -29.37
C ASP A 114 4.43 3.56 -29.03
N LYS A 115 5.33 4.52 -29.31
CA LYS A 115 6.78 4.42 -29.10
C LYS A 115 7.24 5.00 -27.77
N TRP A 116 6.35 5.66 -27.05
CA TRP A 116 6.66 6.35 -25.80
C TRP A 116 5.98 5.63 -24.65
N PHE A 117 6.46 5.90 -23.44
CA PHE A 117 5.75 5.51 -22.22
C PHE A 117 5.60 6.73 -21.32
N VAL A 118 4.49 6.75 -20.59
CA VAL A 118 4.12 7.80 -19.65
C VAL A 118 3.88 7.17 -18.28
N MET A 119 4.18 7.92 -17.23
CA MET A 119 3.84 7.57 -15.84
C MET A 119 2.64 8.43 -15.44
N ASP A 120 1.81 7.93 -14.53
CA ASP A 120 0.59 8.62 -14.09
C ASP A 120 -0.37 8.96 -15.24
N ALA A 121 -0.63 7.93 -16.06
CA ALA A 121 -1.47 8.07 -17.24
C ALA A 121 -2.90 8.48 -16.86
N THR A 122 -3.44 9.51 -17.52
CA THR A 122 -4.87 9.83 -17.39
C THR A 122 -5.74 8.73 -17.98
N LEU A 123 -7.02 8.72 -17.65
CA LEU A 123 -7.97 7.77 -18.21
C LEU A 123 -7.94 7.74 -19.75
N GLU A 124 -7.83 8.90 -20.40
CA GLU A 124 -7.72 9.00 -21.86
C GLU A 124 -6.41 8.40 -22.40
N GLU A 125 -5.31 8.58 -21.68
CA GLU A 125 -4.02 8.01 -22.04
C GLU A 125 -4.00 6.48 -21.84
N GLU A 126 -4.62 5.98 -20.77
CA GLU A 126 -4.81 4.55 -20.53
C GLU A 126 -5.66 3.91 -21.63
N MET A 127 -6.69 4.59 -22.14
CA MET A 127 -7.49 4.10 -23.27
C MET A 127 -6.68 3.99 -24.57
N CYS A 128 -5.64 4.80 -24.72
CA CYS A 128 -4.77 4.80 -25.89
C CYS A 128 -3.54 3.87 -25.73
N MET A 129 -3.36 3.27 -24.56
CA MET A 129 -2.18 2.46 -24.28
C MET A 129 -2.25 1.09 -24.97
N THR A 130 -1.09 0.58 -25.36
CA THR A 130 -0.97 -0.78 -25.90
C THR A 130 -0.63 -1.80 -24.82
N ALA A 131 0.22 -1.41 -23.87
CA ALA A 131 0.65 -2.22 -22.75
C ALA A 131 1.01 -1.32 -21.56
N GLN A 132 1.04 -1.88 -20.37
CA GLN A 132 1.39 -1.17 -19.15
C GLN A 132 2.24 -2.08 -18.26
N ILE A 133 3.14 -1.51 -17.47
CA ILE A 133 3.86 -2.21 -16.41
C ILE A 133 3.62 -1.48 -15.10
N SER A 134 3.18 -2.21 -14.08
CA SER A 134 3.26 -1.77 -12.69
C SER A 134 4.48 -2.40 -12.04
N VAL A 135 5.27 -1.59 -11.35
CA VAL A 135 6.44 -2.00 -10.59
C VAL A 135 6.21 -1.58 -9.15
N SER A 136 6.33 -2.50 -8.19
CA SER A 136 6.31 -2.16 -6.77
C SER A 136 7.73 -2.04 -6.24
N ILE A 137 8.01 -0.93 -5.57
CA ILE A 137 9.35 -0.58 -5.10
C ILE A 137 9.30 -0.17 -3.64
N ASP A 138 10.17 -0.76 -2.81
CA ASP A 138 10.31 -0.39 -1.40
C ASP A 138 11.07 0.93 -1.20
N ARG A 139 11.09 1.44 0.03
CA ARG A 139 11.80 2.68 0.37
C ARG A 139 13.32 2.59 0.15
N ARG A 140 13.88 1.38 0.07
CA ARG A 140 15.30 1.12 -0.17
C ARG A 140 15.64 1.04 -1.66
N GLY A 141 14.64 1.09 -2.53
CA GLY A 141 14.79 1.02 -3.98
C GLY A 141 14.80 -0.40 -4.54
N HIS A 142 14.44 -1.42 -3.75
CA HIS A 142 14.31 -2.78 -4.27
C HIS A 142 12.97 -2.95 -4.97
N VAL A 143 12.99 -3.64 -6.11
CA VAL A 143 11.77 -4.05 -6.81
C VAL A 143 11.18 -5.27 -6.08
N CYS A 144 10.02 -5.10 -5.48
CA CYS A 144 9.29 -6.12 -4.72
C CYS A 144 8.37 -6.96 -5.60
N GLY A 145 7.96 -6.42 -6.75
CA GLY A 145 7.00 -7.05 -7.64
C GLY A 145 6.85 -6.28 -8.95
N MET A 146 6.42 -6.99 -9.98
CA MET A 146 6.17 -6.39 -11.29
C MET A 146 5.04 -7.13 -12.00
N GLN A 147 4.16 -6.39 -12.64
CA GLN A 147 3.06 -6.96 -13.45
C GLN A 147 2.90 -6.19 -14.75
N LYS A 148 2.96 -6.92 -15.86
CA LYS A 148 2.59 -6.41 -17.19
C LYS A 148 1.10 -6.61 -17.43
N ASN A 149 0.44 -5.57 -17.91
CA ASN A 149 -0.97 -5.57 -18.31
C ASN A 149 -1.14 -5.04 -19.74
N GLY A 150 -2.36 -5.15 -20.26
CA GLY A 150 -2.69 -4.80 -21.63
C GLY A 150 -2.34 -5.90 -22.65
N VAL A 151 -2.85 -5.75 -23.86
CA VAL A 151 -2.78 -6.76 -24.92
C VAL A 151 -1.51 -6.67 -25.77
N GLY A 152 -0.84 -5.52 -25.78
CA GLY A 152 0.34 -5.24 -26.58
C GLY A 152 1.61 -5.93 -26.07
N ALA A 153 2.61 -6.00 -26.95
CA ALA A 153 3.94 -6.51 -26.60
C ALA A 153 4.84 -5.38 -26.08
N LEU A 154 5.74 -5.75 -25.17
CA LEU A 154 6.81 -4.91 -24.65
C LEU A 154 8.13 -5.58 -24.96
N ASP A 155 9.02 -4.85 -25.64
CA ASP A 155 10.39 -5.33 -25.82
C ASP A 155 11.13 -5.31 -24.48
N LEU A 156 12.11 -6.19 -24.32
CA LEU A 156 12.88 -6.28 -23.07
C LEU A 156 13.62 -4.98 -22.74
N LYS A 157 14.09 -4.25 -23.77
CA LYS A 157 14.76 -2.96 -23.57
C LYS A 157 13.78 -1.88 -23.10
N GLU A 158 12.56 -1.88 -23.64
CA GLU A 158 11.50 -0.96 -23.22
C GLU A 158 11.09 -1.26 -21.77
N MET A 159 10.89 -2.54 -21.44
CA MET A 159 10.58 -2.99 -20.08
C MET A 159 11.66 -2.55 -19.09
N GLN A 160 12.94 -2.77 -19.42
CA GLN A 160 14.04 -2.34 -18.55
C GLN A 160 14.05 -0.83 -18.37
N ALA A 161 13.89 -0.06 -19.44
CA ALA A 161 13.83 1.40 -19.36
C ALA A 161 12.67 1.89 -18.48
N MET A 162 11.51 1.23 -18.55
CA MET A 162 10.35 1.57 -17.70
C MET A 162 10.65 1.29 -16.22
N VAL A 163 11.28 0.14 -15.91
CA VAL A 163 11.69 -0.21 -14.54
C VAL A 163 12.77 0.74 -13.99
N ASP A 164 13.73 1.14 -14.82
CA ASP A 164 14.79 2.08 -14.44
C ASP A 164 14.20 3.45 -14.11
N VAL A 165 13.21 3.92 -14.89
CA VAL A 165 12.48 5.16 -14.62
C VAL A 165 11.68 5.06 -13.33
N ALA A 166 10.94 3.95 -13.12
CA ALA A 166 10.22 3.72 -11.87
C ALA A 166 11.15 3.77 -10.64
N SER A 167 12.30 3.08 -10.73
CA SER A 167 13.31 3.03 -9.66
C SER A 167 13.96 4.37 -9.39
N LYS A 168 14.08 5.22 -10.42
CA LYS A 168 14.62 6.57 -10.29
C LYS A 168 13.63 7.54 -9.63
N VAL A 169 12.34 7.40 -9.93
CA VAL A 169 11.27 8.29 -9.43
C VAL A 169 10.79 7.88 -8.05
N SER A 170 10.89 6.60 -7.67
CA SER A 170 10.39 6.10 -6.38
C SER A 170 10.86 6.90 -5.15
N PRO A 171 12.12 7.38 -5.03
CA PRO A 171 12.54 8.15 -3.86
C PRO A 171 11.81 9.50 -3.76
N GLU A 172 11.46 10.12 -4.89
CA GLU A 172 10.72 11.38 -4.92
C GLU A 172 9.29 11.19 -4.42
N VAL A 173 8.65 10.07 -4.80
CA VAL A 173 7.31 9.70 -4.33
C VAL A 173 7.31 9.42 -2.82
N PHE A 174 8.29 8.65 -2.33
CA PHE A 174 8.46 8.44 -0.88
C PHE A 174 8.71 9.73 -0.12
N GLN A 175 9.50 10.65 -0.67
CA GLN A 175 9.75 11.95 -0.05
C GLN A 175 8.47 12.79 0.01
N ALA A 176 7.69 12.83 -1.08
CA ALA A 176 6.43 13.56 -1.14
C ALA A 176 5.43 13.02 -0.10
N MET A 177 5.26 11.70 -0.03
CA MET A 177 4.43 11.06 1.00
C MET A 177 4.94 11.38 2.42
N SER A 178 6.25 11.28 2.65
CA SER A 178 6.86 11.57 3.96
C SER A 178 6.63 13.01 4.40
N ASN A 179 6.61 13.98 3.48
CA ASN A 179 6.31 15.37 3.79
C ASN A 179 4.86 15.52 4.25
N VAL A 180 3.91 15.00 3.47
CA VAL A 180 2.46 15.03 3.82
C VAL A 180 2.21 14.37 5.17
N PHE A 181 2.83 13.23 5.42
CA PHE A 181 2.70 12.53 6.70
C PHE A 181 3.29 13.29 7.89
N SER A 182 4.40 14.02 7.68
CA SER A 182 5.02 14.82 8.74
C SER A 182 4.17 16.04 9.07
N ASP A 183 3.60 16.69 8.05
CA ASP A 183 2.67 17.81 8.23
C ASP A 183 1.40 17.35 8.96
N GLN A 184 0.87 16.17 8.62
CA GLN A 184 -0.28 15.59 9.31
C GLN A 184 0.04 15.27 10.77
N ASP A 185 1.16 14.61 11.06
CA ASP A 185 1.55 14.30 12.44
C ASP A 185 1.75 15.60 13.27
N ALA A 186 2.31 16.66 12.67
CA ALA A 186 2.44 17.95 13.34
C ALA A 186 1.07 18.59 13.67
N GLN A 187 0.10 18.48 12.75
CA GLN A 187 -1.27 18.93 13.00
C GLN A 187 -1.93 18.13 14.12
N ASP A 188 -1.76 16.81 14.16
CA ASP A 188 -2.32 15.97 15.20
C ASP A 188 -1.75 16.30 16.58
N LEU A 189 -0.43 16.52 16.67
CA LEU A 189 0.22 16.97 17.90
C LEU A 189 -0.36 18.31 18.39
N SER A 190 -0.61 19.25 17.48
CA SER A 190 -1.18 20.56 17.82
C SER A 190 -2.62 20.47 18.36
N ARG A 191 -3.38 19.46 17.90
CA ARG A 191 -4.79 19.25 18.28
C ARG A 191 -4.94 18.36 19.51
N GLY A 192 -3.88 17.68 19.97
CA GLY A 192 -3.92 16.79 21.12
C GLY A 192 -4.73 15.50 20.90
N HIS A 193 -5.12 15.21 19.65
CA HIS A 193 -5.88 14.04 19.26
C HIS A 193 -5.04 13.19 18.30
N VAL A 194 -4.59 12.02 18.77
CA VAL A 194 -3.96 11.01 17.90
C VAL A 194 -5.02 10.09 17.27
N ALA A 195 -6.18 9.92 17.93
CA ALA A 195 -7.20 8.95 17.54
C ALA A 195 -8.46 9.58 16.89
N GLU A 196 -8.74 10.86 17.10
CA GLU A 196 -9.90 11.56 16.52
C GLU A 196 -9.48 12.41 15.33
N ARG A 197 -9.10 11.74 14.23
CA ARG A 197 -8.79 12.40 12.96
C ARG A 197 -10.08 12.63 12.17
N SER A 198 -10.29 13.85 11.71
CA SER A 198 -11.26 14.14 10.65
C SER A 198 -10.58 13.84 9.31
N GLY A 199 -11.11 12.91 8.51
CA GLY A 199 -10.56 12.57 7.20
C GLY A 199 -10.76 13.67 6.16
N PHE A 200 -10.09 13.51 5.00
CA PHE A 200 -9.92 14.42 3.86
C PHE A 200 -8.74 15.40 4.04
N LEU A 201 -7.59 15.01 3.47
CA LEU A 201 -6.50 15.95 3.19
C LEU A 201 -7.07 17.07 2.31
N ALA A 202 -6.93 18.31 2.75
CA ALA A 202 -7.35 19.50 2.02
C ALA A 202 -6.18 20.06 1.18
#